data_AF-A0AB37KG67-F1
#
_entry.id   AF-A0AB37KG67-F1
#
_cell.length_a   1.000
_cell.length_b   1.000
_cell.length_c   1.000
_cell.angle_alpha   90.00
_cell.angle_beta   90.00
_cell.angle_gamma   90.00
#
_symmetry.space_group_name_H-M   'P 1'
#
loop_
_entity.id
_entity.type
_entity.pdbx_description
1 polymer ?
#
loop_
_entity_poly.entity_id
_entity_poly.type
_entity_poly.pdbx_seq_one_letter_code
_entity_poly.pdbx_strand_id
1 'polypeptide(L)'
;MAFGKDTQVSMMMGFPAVADKIQETDRLRGYENTYVTISEVKKECLDGVKITLEDGEALVVSNEQMILTAIGWKQAADIKKEDWLCGKEEDEFIVVEDVASVKQENMVMIRVLESGSIIANGVTLGIYA
;
A
#
# COMPACT_ATOMS: atom_id res chain seq x y z
N MET A 1 3.06 5.08 -6.87
CA MET A 1 2.24 4.74 -5.68
C MET A 1 2.41 5.80 -4.61
N ALA A 2 1.42 6.00 -3.74
CA ALA A 2 1.41 7.01 -2.68
C ALA A 2 0.93 6.43 -1.35
N PHE A 3 1.64 6.70 -0.26
CA PHE A 3 1.29 6.21 1.07
C PHE A 3 1.27 7.32 2.12
N GLY A 4 0.50 7.11 3.18
CA GLY A 4 0.70 7.85 4.42
C GLY A 4 2.10 7.64 4.97
N LYS A 5 2.67 8.69 5.56
CA LYS A 5 4.04 8.69 6.10
C LYS A 5 4.29 7.56 7.12
N ASP A 6 3.26 7.15 7.86
CA ASP A 6 3.35 6.16 8.94
C ASP A 6 3.10 4.72 8.46
N THR A 7 2.78 4.53 7.17
CA THR A 7 2.55 3.22 6.56
C THR A 7 3.80 2.34 6.65
N GLN A 8 3.65 1.12 7.15
CA GLN A 8 4.66 0.08 7.19
C GLN A 8 4.72 -0.62 5.83
N VAL A 9 5.85 -0.53 5.13
CA VAL A 9 6.05 -1.19 3.83
C VAL A 9 7.02 -2.36 4.01
N SER A 10 6.65 -3.52 3.48
CA SER A 10 7.49 -4.72 3.56
C SER A 10 8.76 -4.55 2.73
N MET A 11 9.91 -4.80 3.35
CA MET A 11 11.22 -4.72 2.70
C MET A 11 11.71 -6.11 2.27
N MET A 12 12.68 -6.17 1.35
CA MET A 12 13.27 -7.42 0.85
C MET A 12 13.70 -8.39 1.96
N MET A 13 14.21 -7.89 3.09
CA MET A 13 14.68 -8.71 4.23
C MET A 13 13.56 -9.12 5.19
N GLY A 14 12.29 -8.86 4.84
CA GLY A 14 11.11 -9.29 5.59
C GLY A 14 10.69 -8.39 6.76
N PHE A 15 11.55 -7.45 7.19
CA PHE A 15 11.21 -6.45 8.19
C PHE A 15 10.57 -5.24 7.52
N PRO A 16 9.41 -4.73 8.00
CA PRO A 16 8.82 -3.54 7.45
C PRO A 16 9.62 -2.29 7.78
N ALA A 17 9.61 -1.32 6.87
CA ALA A 17 10.09 0.04 7.11
C ALA A 17 8.92 1.02 7.06
N VAL A 18 9.01 2.09 7.85
CA VAL A 18 8.06 3.20 7.78
C VAL A 18 8.25 3.95 6.48
N ALA A 19 7.17 4.25 5.75
CA ALA A 19 7.20 4.88 4.44
C ALA A 19 8.06 6.15 4.39
N ASP A 20 8.00 6.99 5.42
CA ASP A 20 8.78 8.24 5.52
C ASP A 20 10.30 8.03 5.57
N LYS A 21 10.75 6.80 5.82
CA LYS A 21 12.17 6.43 5.92
C LYS A 21 12.69 5.69 4.69
N ILE A 22 11.83 5.39 3.72
CA ILE A 22 12.21 4.68 2.50
C ILE A 22 13.10 5.57 1.63
N GLN A 23 14.14 4.97 1.06
CA GLN A 23 15.12 5.62 0.20
C GLN A 23 15.20 4.95 -1.17
N GLU A 24 15.73 5.65 -2.17
CA GLU A 24 15.86 5.11 -3.54
C GLU A 24 16.75 3.86 -3.64
N THR A 25 17.65 3.65 -2.68
CA THR A 25 18.50 2.45 -2.60
C THR A 25 17.80 1.24 -2.01
N ASP A 26 16.59 1.41 -1.47
CA ASP A 26 15.85 0.33 -0.85
C ASP A 26 15.18 -0.58 -1.89
N ARG A 27 14.87 -1.80 -1.45
CA ARG A 27 14.12 -2.79 -2.23
C ARG A 27 12.89 -3.23 -1.45
N LEU A 28 11.74 -3.10 -2.09
CA LEU A 28 10.45 -3.45 -1.48
C LEU A 28 10.07 -4.88 -1.84
N ARG A 29 9.42 -5.56 -0.90
CA ARG A 29 8.91 -6.91 -1.08
C ARG A 29 7.46 -6.85 -1.54
N GLY A 30 7.19 -7.58 -2.62
CA GLY A 30 5.87 -7.86 -3.15
C GLY A 30 5.32 -9.20 -2.72
N TYR A 31 4.10 -9.45 -3.19
CA TYR A 31 3.44 -10.74 -3.07
C TYR A 31 4.28 -11.83 -3.76
N GLU A 32 4.18 -13.08 -3.30
CA GLU A 32 4.94 -14.22 -3.84
C GLU A 32 6.48 -14.05 -3.86
N ASN A 33 7.04 -13.28 -2.91
CA ASN A 33 8.48 -13.01 -2.82
C ASN A 33 9.07 -12.32 -4.05
N THR A 34 8.25 -11.54 -4.75
CA THR A 34 8.73 -10.59 -5.76
C THR A 34 9.40 -9.39 -5.10
N TYR A 35 10.27 -8.70 -5.82
CA TYR A 35 10.96 -7.51 -5.32
C TYR A 35 10.96 -6.44 -6.38
N VAL A 36 10.83 -5.19 -5.93
CA VAL A 36 10.85 -4.03 -6.84
C VAL A 36 11.91 -3.03 -6.44
N THR A 37 12.50 -2.44 -7.48
CA THR A 37 13.54 -1.41 -7.37
C THR A 37 12.89 -0.04 -7.44
N ILE A 38 13.24 0.81 -6.48
CA ILE A 38 12.75 2.19 -6.41
C ILE A 38 13.55 3.06 -7.37
N SER A 39 12.85 3.94 -8.10
CA SER A 39 13.47 4.92 -8.99
C SER A 39 13.44 6.34 -8.45
N GLU A 40 12.47 6.66 -7.60
CA GLU A 40 12.30 7.99 -7.01
C GLU A 40 11.47 7.89 -5.73
N VAL A 41 11.85 8.66 -4.71
CA VAL A 41 11.02 8.90 -3.51
C VAL A 41 10.82 10.40 -3.34
N LYS A 42 9.56 10.83 -3.22
CA LYS A 42 9.22 12.24 -2.96
C LYS A 42 7.99 12.38 -2.06
N LYS A 43 7.71 13.59 -1.61
CA LYS A 43 6.54 13.92 -0.79
C LYS A 43 5.60 14.83 -1.56
N GLU A 44 4.32 14.48 -1.59
CA GLU A 44 3.31 15.25 -2.28
C GLU A 44 2.03 15.36 -1.44
N CYS A 45 1.29 16.45 -1.66
CA CYS A 45 -0.05 16.62 -1.12
C CYS A 45 -1.05 15.99 -2.09
N LEU A 46 -1.71 14.93 -1.65
CA LEU A 46 -2.64 14.16 -2.46
C LEU A 46 -3.94 13.90 -1.69
N ASP A 47 -5.03 13.81 -2.44
CA ASP A 47 -6.27 13.27 -1.94
C ASP A 47 -6.18 11.73 -1.92
N GLY A 48 -6.70 11.14 -0.86
CA GLY A 48 -6.60 9.71 -0.63
C GLY A 48 -7.73 9.18 0.23
N VAL A 49 -7.58 7.92 0.60
CA VAL A 49 -8.48 7.23 1.53
C VAL A 49 -7.68 6.69 2.70
N LYS A 50 -8.30 6.76 3.87
CA LYS A 50 -7.91 5.97 5.05
C LYS A 50 -8.85 4.78 5.12
N ILE A 51 -8.29 3.59 4.97
CA ILE A 51 -8.98 2.31 5.09
C ILE A 51 -8.63 1.75 6.46
N THR A 52 -9.62 1.62 7.33
CA THR A 52 -9.45 1.00 8.66
C THR A 52 -9.76 -0.49 8.53
N LEU A 53 -8.86 -1.32 9.01
CA LEU A 53 -8.90 -2.78 8.93
C LEU A 53 -9.44 -3.36 10.23
N GLU A 54 -10.04 -4.55 10.18
CA GLU A 54 -10.68 -5.20 11.34
C GLU A 54 -9.72 -5.51 12.52
N ASP A 55 -8.42 -5.57 12.25
CA ASP A 55 -7.36 -5.74 13.25
C ASP A 55 -6.98 -4.43 13.96
N GLY A 56 -7.60 -3.32 13.57
CA GLY A 56 -7.37 -1.97 14.08
C GLY A 56 -6.24 -1.22 13.38
N GLU A 57 -5.55 -1.83 12.41
CA GLU A 57 -4.60 -1.11 11.56
C GLU A 57 -5.34 -0.19 10.58
N ALA A 58 -4.61 0.77 10.01
CA ALA A 58 -5.16 1.65 9.00
C ALA A 58 -4.16 1.87 7.86
N LEU A 59 -4.62 1.64 6.64
CA LEU A 59 -3.88 1.92 5.42
C LEU A 59 -4.31 3.27 4.86
N VAL A 60 -3.35 4.18 4.67
CA VAL A 60 -3.59 5.46 4.00
C VAL A 60 -2.88 5.47 2.66
N VAL A 61 -3.64 5.64 1.58
CA VAL A 61 -3.17 5.55 0.18
C VAL A 61 -3.88 6.59 -0.69
N SER A 62 -3.29 6.95 -1.82
CA SER A 62 -3.97 7.82 -2.80
C SER A 62 -5.21 7.12 -3.38
N ASN A 63 -6.17 7.91 -3.86
CA ASN A 63 -7.40 7.42 -4.46
C ASN A 63 -7.18 6.43 -5.61
N GLU A 64 -6.15 6.68 -6.42
CA GLU A 64 -5.82 5.89 -7.61
C GLU A 64 -5.02 4.61 -7.31
N GLN A 65 -4.62 4.40 -6.06
CA GLN A 65 -3.82 3.24 -5.67
C GLN A 65 -4.62 1.96 -5.91
N MET A 66 -4.04 1.00 -6.64
CA MET A 66 -4.66 -0.30 -6.85
C MET A 66 -4.42 -1.21 -5.64
N ILE A 67 -5.48 -1.85 -5.14
CA ILE A 67 -5.47 -2.76 -4.00
C ILE A 67 -6.03 -4.11 -4.47
N LEU A 68 -5.36 -5.19 -4.09
CA LEU A 68 -5.83 -6.54 -4.41
C LEU A 68 -6.92 -6.94 -3.41
N THR A 69 -8.10 -7.28 -3.91
CA THR A 69 -9.22 -7.81 -3.12
C THR A 69 -9.46 -9.28 -3.47
N ALA A 70 -10.27 -9.97 -2.66
CA ALA A 70 -10.68 -11.35 -2.93
C ALA A 70 -11.39 -11.55 -4.29
N ILE A 71 -11.92 -10.47 -4.88
CA ILE A 71 -12.62 -10.50 -6.18
C ILE A 71 -11.81 -9.82 -7.30
N GLY A 72 -10.55 -9.48 -7.04
CA GLY A 72 -9.63 -8.85 -8.01
C GLY A 72 -9.20 -7.44 -7.61
N TRP A 73 -8.55 -6.75 -8.54
CA TRP A 73 -7.99 -5.42 -8.30
C TRP A 73 -9.06 -4.32 -8.29
N LYS A 74 -9.01 -3.44 -7.29
CA LYS A 74 -9.85 -2.23 -7.19
C LYS A 74 -8.99 -0.99 -6.92
N GLN A 75 -9.46 0.18 -7.35
CA GLN A 75 -8.89 1.45 -6.88
C GLN A 75 -9.25 1.68 -5.41
N ALA A 76 -8.35 2.31 -4.67
CA ALA A 76 -8.54 2.59 -3.25
C ALA A 76 -9.81 3.43 -3.00
N ALA A 77 -10.13 4.36 -3.90
CA ALA A 77 -11.37 5.15 -3.83
C ALA A 77 -12.66 4.31 -3.97
N ASP A 78 -12.58 3.12 -4.56
CA ASP A 78 -13.72 2.22 -4.77
C ASP A 78 -13.86 1.16 -3.66
N ILE A 79 -12.92 1.12 -2.71
CA ILE A 79 -12.98 0.21 -1.56
C ILE A 79 -14.13 0.61 -0.64
N LYS A 80 -14.85 -0.39 -0.18
CA LYS A 80 -16.01 -0.23 0.71
C LYS A 80 -15.82 -1.02 1.99
N LYS A 81 -16.58 -0.64 3.01
CA LYS A 81 -16.75 -1.47 4.20
C LYS A 81 -17.16 -2.89 3.80
N GLU A 82 -16.63 -3.88 4.52
CA GLU A 82 -16.83 -5.32 4.28
C GLU A 82 -16.17 -5.87 2.99
N ASP A 83 -15.41 -5.05 2.23
CA ASP A 83 -14.52 -5.62 1.22
C ASP A 83 -13.42 -6.45 1.90
N TRP A 84 -12.99 -7.53 1.24
CA TRP A 84 -11.93 -8.42 1.72
C TRP A 84 -10.66 -8.14 0.92
N LEU A 85 -9.63 -7.65 1.60
CA LEU A 85 -8.34 -7.31 1.01
C LEU A 85 -7.39 -8.51 1.11
N CYS A 86 -6.61 -8.76 0.07
CA CYS A 86 -5.57 -9.80 0.12
C CYS A 86 -4.41 -9.33 1.02
N GLY A 87 -4.09 -10.17 1.99
CA GLY A 87 -3.01 -9.97 2.96
C GLY A 87 -1.63 -10.23 2.37
N LYS A 88 -0.68 -10.53 3.25
CA LYS A 88 0.72 -10.78 2.91
C LYS A 88 0.94 -12.20 2.40
N GLU A 89 0.29 -13.17 3.04
CA GLU A 89 0.40 -14.59 2.72
C GLU A 89 -0.75 -15.06 1.82
N GLU A 90 -0.54 -16.19 1.14
CA GLU A 90 -1.59 -16.83 0.33
C GLU A 90 -2.77 -17.23 1.24
N ASP A 91 -3.99 -16.99 0.77
CA ASP A 91 -5.26 -17.17 1.52
C ASP A 91 -5.44 -16.30 2.77
N GLU A 92 -4.57 -15.32 3.02
CA GLU A 92 -4.78 -14.30 4.05
C GLU A 92 -5.72 -13.21 3.52
N PHE A 93 -6.81 -12.97 4.24
CA PHE A 93 -7.76 -11.91 3.94
C PHE A 93 -7.97 -11.01 5.15
N ILE A 94 -8.08 -9.71 4.90
CA ILE A 94 -8.30 -8.68 5.92
C ILE A 94 -9.58 -7.93 5.56
N VAL A 95 -10.55 -7.91 6.49
CA VAL A 95 -11.83 -7.23 6.26
C VAL A 95 -11.70 -5.73 6.53
N VAL A 96 -12.30 -4.93 5.64
CA VAL A 96 -12.40 -3.48 5.81
C VAL A 96 -13.49 -3.14 6.81
N GLU A 97 -13.13 -2.46 7.91
CA GLU A 97 -14.07 -2.00 8.94
C GLU A 97 -14.69 -0.64 8.61
N ASP A 98 -13.89 0.28 8.05
CA ASP A 98 -14.33 1.63 7.70
C ASP A 98 -13.46 2.24 6.58
N VAL A 99 -14.05 3.17 5.82
CA VAL A 99 -13.34 3.92 4.77
C VAL A 99 -13.70 5.40 4.86
N ALA A 100 -12.68 6.25 4.99
CA ALA A 100 -12.84 7.70 5.05
C ALA A 100 -11.96 8.39 4.02
N SER A 101 -12.51 9.36 3.29
CA SER A 101 -11.73 10.26 2.45
C SER A 101 -10.83 11.13 3.31
N VAL A 102 -9.58 11.29 2.90
CA VAL A 102 -8.59 12.11 3.60
C VAL A 102 -7.81 12.97 2.61
N LYS A 103 -7.43 14.17 3.04
CA LYS A 103 -6.45 14.99 2.33
C LYS A 103 -5.15 14.94 3.13
N GLN A 104 -4.08 14.45 2.52
CA GLN A 104 -2.83 14.22 3.24
C GLN A 104 -1.70 15.03 2.60
N GLU A 105 -1.16 15.99 3.35
CA GLU A 105 -0.21 16.99 2.83
C GLU A 105 1.18 16.43 2.52
N ASN A 106 1.52 15.27 3.08
CA ASN A 106 2.86 14.67 3.00
C ASN A 106 2.75 13.16 2.71
N MET A 107 2.04 12.78 1.65
CA MET A 107 2.08 11.39 1.20
C MET A 107 3.45 11.09 0.61
N VAL A 108 3.99 9.93 0.98
CA VAL A 108 5.23 9.40 0.43
C VAL A 108 4.91 8.77 -0.91
N MET A 109 5.34 9.44 -1.97
CA MET A 109 5.27 8.96 -3.34
C MET A 109 6.52 8.14 -3.65
N ILE A 110 6.30 6.91 -4.10
CA ILE A 110 7.36 6.01 -4.54
C ILE A 110 7.10 5.68 -6.00
N ARG A 111 8.12 5.88 -6.84
CA ARG A 111 8.16 5.36 -8.21
C ARG A 111 9.08 4.16 -8.26
N VAL A 112 8.74 3.22 -9.14
CA VAL A 112 9.44 1.96 -9.31
C VAL A 112 9.86 1.79 -10.77
N LEU A 113 10.84 0.93 -11.01
CA LEU A 113 11.29 0.61 -12.37
C LEU A 113 10.45 -0.48 -13.04
N GLU A 114 9.72 -1.26 -12.26
CA GLU A 114 9.03 -2.48 -12.71
C GLU A 114 7.62 -2.53 -12.11
N SER A 115 6.64 -2.94 -12.91
CA SER A 115 5.28 -3.21 -12.44
C SER A 115 5.23 -4.52 -11.66
N GLY A 116 4.25 -4.68 -10.76
CA GLY A 116 4.16 -5.81 -9.85
C GLY A 116 3.25 -5.51 -8.67
N SER A 117 3.62 -5.99 -7.48
CA SER A 117 2.96 -5.67 -6.23
C SER A 117 3.95 -5.36 -5.11
N ILE A 118 3.47 -4.69 -4.06
CA ILE A 118 4.15 -4.53 -2.77
C ILE A 118 3.19 -4.86 -1.64
N ILE A 119 3.71 -5.04 -0.43
CA ILE A 119 2.90 -5.28 0.76
C ILE A 119 3.06 -4.11 1.72
N ALA A 120 1.97 -3.46 2.11
CA ALA A 120 1.95 -2.32 3.02
C ALA A 120 0.84 -2.44 4.06
N ASN A 121 1.18 -2.29 5.35
CA ASN A 121 0.29 -2.59 6.49
C ASN A 121 -0.43 -3.93 6.32
N GLY A 122 0.33 -4.98 5.97
CA GLY A 122 -0.21 -6.31 5.70
C GLY A 122 -1.00 -6.46 4.38
N VAL A 123 -1.37 -5.38 3.69
CA VAL A 123 -2.22 -5.42 2.49
C VAL A 123 -1.39 -5.43 1.21
N THR A 124 -1.80 -6.26 0.23
CA THR A 124 -1.19 -6.31 -1.10
C THR A 124 -1.68 -5.18 -2.01
N LEU A 125 -0.72 -4.37 -2.50
CA LEU A 125 -0.94 -3.20 -3.34
C LEU A 125 -0.29 -3.38 -4.71
N GLY A 126 -0.96 -2.90 -5.74
CA GLY A 126 -0.50 -2.96 -7.12
C GLY A 126 0.45 -1.81 -7.41
N ILE A 127 1.48 -2.07 -8.20
CA ILE A 127 2.44 -1.06 -8.64
C ILE A 127 2.61 -1.10 -10.15
N TYR A 128 2.75 0.10 -10.70
CA TYR A 128 2.93 0.34 -12.12
C TYR A 128 4.13 1.27 -12.29
N ALA A 129 5.05 0.89 -13.17
CA ALA A 129 6.19 1.71 -13.57
C ALA A 129 5.77 2.85 -14.50
#